data_AF-A0A7C4TB49-F1
#
_entry.id   AF-A0A7C4TB49-F1
#
_cell.length_a   1.000
_cell.length_b   1.000
_cell.length_c   1.000
_cell.angle_alpha   90.00
_cell.angle_beta   90.00
_cell.angle_gamma   90.00
#
_symmetry.space_group_name_H-M   'P 1'
#
loop_
_entity.id
_entity.type
_entity.pdbx_description
1 polymer ?
#
loop_
_entity_poly.entity_id
_entity_poly.type
_entity_poly.pdbx_seq_one_letter_code
_entity_poly.pdbx_strand_id
1 'polypeptide(L)'
;MGEDAVKEAPKPTYQDARLLLEIAKQTQDTAFQKAREWFFASLPEEPITLEEFEQKFPKGSEGSSHLDFLSSHFETAGVLVKYKLLNEDLYFDRYFVEPYWDRSKKIIRGEREKYHPAIAENFEWLARRAAAWRRKQASRKK
;
A
#
# COMPACT_ATOMS: atom_id res chain seq x y z
N MET A 1 20.08 0.60 15.52
CA MET A 1 18.95 -0.04 14.82
C MET A 1 18.25 -0.94 15.82
N GLY A 2 17.23 -0.42 16.50
CA GLY A 2 16.45 -1.22 17.45
C GLY A 2 15.45 -2.05 16.67
N GLU A 3 15.41 -3.35 16.95
CA GLU A 3 14.26 -4.17 16.59
C GLU A 3 13.03 -3.59 17.27
N ASP A 4 12.16 -2.92 16.51
CA ASP A 4 10.76 -2.76 16.90
C ASP A 4 10.15 -4.16 16.87
N ALA A 5 10.38 -4.91 17.94
CA ALA A 5 9.69 -6.15 18.21
C ALA A 5 8.20 -5.87 18.04
N VAL A 6 7.61 -6.53 17.05
CA VAL A 6 6.21 -6.35 16.69
C VAL A 6 5.36 -6.87 17.86
N LYS A 7 5.05 -5.99 18.81
CA LYS A 7 4.10 -6.25 19.89
C LYS A 7 2.80 -6.74 19.26
N GLU A 8 2.21 -7.77 19.85
CA GLU A 8 0.95 -8.32 19.39
C GLU A 8 -0.11 -7.21 19.34
N ALA A 9 -0.84 -7.14 18.23
CA ALA A 9 -1.89 -6.15 18.06
C ALA A 9 -2.97 -6.38 19.14
N PRO A 10 -3.57 -5.31 19.69
CA PRO A 10 -4.70 -5.47 20.59
C PRO A 10 -5.84 -6.21 19.86
N LYS A 11 -6.74 -6.84 20.61
CA LYS A 11 -7.91 -7.51 20.02
C LYS A 11 -8.72 -6.51 19.17
N PRO A 12 -9.10 -6.84 17.93
CA PRO A 12 -9.87 -5.94 17.07
C PRO A 12 -11.24 -5.62 17.68
N THR A 13 -11.73 -4.41 17.40
CA THR A 13 -13.00 -3.87 17.90
C THR A 13 -14.03 -3.74 16.78
N TYR A 14 -15.28 -3.45 17.14
CA TYR A 14 -16.32 -3.10 16.16
C TYR A 14 -16.02 -1.83 15.37
N GLN A 15 -15.25 -0.90 15.94
CA GLN A 15 -14.83 0.31 15.23
C GLN A 15 -13.81 -0.03 14.12
N ASP A 16 -12.86 -0.92 14.41
CA ASP A 16 -11.93 -1.45 13.40
C ASP A 16 -12.69 -2.12 12.25
N ALA A 17 -13.68 -2.96 12.58
CA ALA A 17 -14.51 -3.63 11.58
C ALA A 17 -15.27 -2.63 10.68
N ARG A 18 -15.79 -1.53 11.24
CA ARG A 18 -16.44 -0.48 10.45
C ARG A 18 -15.47 0.21 9.50
N LEU A 19 -14.27 0.57 9.98
CA LEU A 19 -13.24 1.17 9.13
C LEU A 19 -12.80 0.21 8.01
N LEU A 20 -12.64 -1.08 8.32
CA LEU A 20 -12.33 -2.09 7.31
C LEU A 20 -13.43 -2.18 6.24
N LEU A 21 -14.70 -2.13 6.64
CA LEU A 21 -15.84 -2.18 5.71
C LEU A 21 -15.92 -0.92 4.82
N GLU A 22 -15.58 0.26 5.34
CA GLU A 22 -15.48 1.47 4.51
C GLU A 22 -14.37 1.37 3.47
N ILE A 23 -13.19 0.87 3.85
CA ILE A 23 -12.10 0.57 2.90
C ILE A 23 -12.56 -0.49 1.89
N ALA A 24 -13.26 -1.54 2.34
CA ALA A 24 -13.78 -2.58 1.45
C ALA A 24 -14.76 -2.02 0.43
N LYS A 25 -15.65 -1.12 0.84
CA LYS A 25 -16.57 -0.42 -0.04
C LYS A 25 -15.82 0.43 -1.08
N GLN A 26 -14.77 1.17 -0.67
CA GLN A 26 -13.92 1.91 -1.61
C GLN A 26 -13.28 1.00 -2.64
N THR A 27 -12.82 -0.19 -2.24
CA THR A 27 -12.24 -1.14 -3.21
C THR A 27 -13.26 -1.69 -4.20
N GLN A 28 -14.56 -1.59 -3.93
CA GLN A 28 -15.61 -1.97 -4.87
C GLN A 28 -16.03 -0.86 -5.83
N ASP A 29 -15.52 0.37 -5.64
CA ASP A 29 -15.76 1.46 -6.56
C ASP A 29 -15.14 1.16 -7.95
N THR A 30 -15.88 1.49 -9.00
CA THR A 30 -15.45 1.25 -10.39
C THR A 30 -14.11 1.91 -10.71
N ALA A 31 -13.83 3.09 -10.16
CA ALA A 31 -12.56 3.77 -10.35
C ALA A 31 -11.40 2.99 -9.70
N PHE A 32 -11.61 2.47 -8.47
CA PHE A 32 -10.61 1.63 -7.82
C PHE A 32 -10.35 0.35 -8.60
N GLN A 33 -11.41 -0.32 -9.08
CA GLN A 33 -11.28 -1.55 -9.86
C GLN A 33 -10.52 -1.31 -11.17
N LYS A 34 -10.82 -0.22 -11.88
CA LYS A 34 -10.08 0.18 -13.10
C LYS A 34 -8.62 0.50 -12.82
N ALA A 35 -8.32 1.27 -11.77
CA ALA A 35 -6.95 1.59 -11.41
C ALA A 35 -6.17 0.31 -11.05
N ARG A 36 -6.79 -0.60 -10.30
CA ARG A 36 -6.21 -1.89 -9.95
C ARG A 36 -5.95 -2.77 -11.18
N GLU A 37 -6.92 -2.89 -12.08
CA GLU A 37 -6.77 -3.64 -13.32
C GLU A 37 -5.63 -3.08 -14.16
N TRP A 38 -5.64 -1.76 -14.39
CA TRP A 38 -4.58 -1.07 -15.09
C TRP A 38 -3.21 -1.33 -14.46
N PHE A 39 -3.10 -1.25 -13.13
CA PHE A 39 -1.84 -1.41 -12.41
C PHE A 39 -1.20 -2.77 -12.70
N PHE A 40 -1.98 -3.86 -12.58
CA PHE A 40 -1.43 -5.19 -12.79
C PHE A 40 -1.25 -5.56 -14.27
N ALA A 41 -2.04 -4.97 -15.17
CA ALA A 41 -1.95 -5.22 -16.61
C ALA A 41 -0.85 -4.39 -17.29
N SER A 42 -0.60 -3.17 -16.82
CA SER A 42 0.24 -2.18 -17.50
C SER A 42 1.61 -1.98 -16.87
N LEU A 43 1.73 -2.18 -15.54
CA LEU A 43 3.04 -2.14 -14.89
C LEU A 43 3.70 -3.52 -14.90
N PRO A 44 4.98 -3.60 -15.28
CA PRO A 44 5.74 -4.84 -15.22
C PRO A 44 5.85 -5.34 -13.77
N GLU A 45 6.09 -6.64 -13.62
CA GLU A 45 6.34 -7.24 -12.30
C GLU A 45 7.65 -6.72 -11.68
N GLU A 46 8.67 -6.55 -12.53
CA GLU A 46 9.94 -5.96 -12.11
C GLU A 46 9.81 -4.44 -11.97
N PRO A 47 10.27 -3.85 -10.85
CA PRO A 47 10.08 -2.43 -10.59
C PRO A 47 10.91 -1.58 -11.55
N ILE A 48 10.25 -0.63 -12.22
CA ILE A 48 10.87 0.34 -13.14
C ILE A 48 11.14 1.67 -12.46
N THR A 49 12.07 2.44 -13.02
CA THR A 49 12.42 3.79 -12.54
C THR A 49 11.31 4.81 -12.84
N LEU A 50 11.38 5.97 -12.19
CA LEU A 50 10.48 7.09 -12.49
C LEU A 50 10.62 7.55 -13.96
N GLU A 51 11.83 7.58 -14.51
CA GLU A 51 12.06 7.99 -15.91
C GLU A 51 11.38 7.04 -16.91
N GLU A 52 11.60 5.73 -16.75
CA GLU A 52 10.95 4.71 -17.60
C GLU A 52 9.42 4.76 -17.47
N PHE A 53 8.91 5.07 -16.27
CA PHE A 53 7.50 5.26 -16.04
C PHE A 53 6.96 6.51 -16.74
N GLU A 54 7.59 7.68 -16.55
CA GLU A 54 7.17 8.96 -17.16
C GLU A 54 7.25 8.92 -18.70
N GLN A 55 8.15 8.12 -19.29
CA GLN A 55 8.19 7.89 -20.74
C GLN A 55 6.94 7.18 -21.28
N LYS A 56 6.36 6.24 -20.52
CA LYS A 56 5.16 5.48 -20.92
C LYS A 56 3.86 6.13 -20.47
N PHE A 57 3.89 6.69 -19.27
CA PHE A 57 2.74 7.27 -18.57
C PHE A 57 3.14 8.68 -18.10
N PRO A 58 3.20 9.66 -19.01
CA PRO A 58 3.58 11.02 -18.66
C PRO A 58 2.62 11.60 -17.63
N LYS A 59 3.09 12.58 -16.85
CA LYS A 59 2.29 13.23 -15.81
C LYS A 59 0.97 13.77 -16.37
N GLY A 60 -0.14 13.44 -15.71
CA GLY A 60 -1.50 13.79 -16.14
C GLY A 60 -2.13 12.78 -17.11
N SER A 61 -1.39 11.76 -17.54
CA SER A 61 -1.98 10.60 -18.24
C SER A 61 -2.87 9.78 -17.30
N GLU A 62 -3.73 8.97 -17.89
CA GLU A 62 -4.59 8.04 -17.15
C GLU A 62 -3.75 7.08 -16.27
N GLY A 63 -2.64 6.56 -16.79
CA GLY A 63 -1.76 5.68 -16.03
C GLY A 63 -1.10 6.36 -14.82
N SER A 64 -0.61 7.59 -14.99
CA SER A 64 -0.10 8.36 -13.84
C SER A 64 -1.18 8.60 -12.78
N SER A 65 -2.42 8.87 -13.22
CA SER A 65 -3.55 9.11 -12.32
C SER A 65 -3.98 7.85 -11.56
N HIS A 66 -3.95 6.69 -12.21
CA HIS A 66 -4.24 5.41 -11.57
C HIS A 66 -3.19 5.04 -10.51
N LEU A 67 -1.90 5.29 -10.79
CA LEU A 67 -0.83 5.06 -9.81
C LEU A 67 -0.97 5.99 -8.60
N ASP A 68 -1.21 7.28 -8.83
CA ASP A 68 -1.45 8.27 -7.77
C ASP A 68 -2.63 7.86 -6.89
N PHE A 69 -3.73 7.44 -7.52
CA PHE A 69 -4.94 7.02 -6.83
C PHE A 69 -4.70 5.80 -5.92
N LEU A 70 -4.05 4.75 -6.45
CA LEU A 70 -3.73 3.56 -5.65
C LEU A 70 -2.73 3.88 -4.53
N SER A 71 -1.72 4.69 -4.80
CA SER A 71 -0.75 5.12 -3.80
C SER A 71 -1.43 5.89 -2.67
N SER A 72 -2.37 6.78 -2.99
CA SER A 72 -3.18 7.53 -2.02
C SER A 72 -4.07 6.61 -1.16
N HIS A 73 -4.66 5.57 -1.75
CA HIS A 73 -5.42 4.57 -1.00
C HIS A 73 -4.56 3.86 0.06
N PHE A 74 -3.39 3.35 -0.34
CA PHE A 74 -2.50 2.67 0.60
C PHE A 74 -1.83 3.62 1.59
N GLU A 75 -1.56 4.87 1.20
CA GLU A 75 -1.08 5.91 2.10
C GLU A 75 -2.10 6.14 3.23
N THR A 76 -3.39 6.26 2.88
CA THR A 76 -4.49 6.42 3.84
C THR A 76 -4.59 5.21 4.79
N ALA A 77 -4.55 3.99 4.26
CA ALA A 77 -4.54 2.79 5.08
C ALA A 77 -3.30 2.74 6.01
N GLY A 78 -2.15 3.17 5.50
CA GLY A 78 -0.90 3.29 6.24
C GLY A 78 -1.04 4.21 7.45
N VAL A 79 -1.63 5.39 7.26
CA VAL A 79 -1.92 6.33 8.36
C VAL A 79 -2.83 5.67 9.41
N LEU A 80 -3.95 5.08 9.01
CA LEU A 80 -4.91 4.48 9.95
C LEU A 80 -4.27 3.35 10.79
N VAL A 81 -3.47 2.50 10.16
CA VAL A 81 -2.77 1.41 10.86
C VAL A 81 -1.65 1.95 11.74
N LYS A 82 -0.84 2.90 11.24
CA LYS A 82 0.27 3.53 11.98
C LYS A 82 -0.18 4.20 13.28
N TYR A 83 -1.33 4.88 13.25
CA TYR A 83 -1.91 5.53 14.41
C TYR A 83 -2.82 4.62 15.25
N LYS A 84 -2.85 3.31 14.97
CA LYS A 84 -3.65 2.31 15.70
C LYS A 84 -5.15 2.61 15.71
N LEU A 85 -5.63 3.29 14.67
CA LEU A 85 -7.06 3.53 14.45
C LEU A 85 -7.72 2.36 13.70
N LEU A 86 -6.91 1.60 12.94
CA LEU A 86 -7.32 0.36 12.30
C LEU A 86 -6.36 -0.76 12.74
N ASN A 87 -6.93 -1.83 13.30
CA ASN A 87 -6.20 -3.02 13.69
C ASN A 87 -5.41 -3.64 12.53
N GLU A 88 -4.10 -3.84 12.76
CA GLU A 88 -3.20 -4.32 11.71
C GLU A 88 -3.47 -5.76 11.28
N ASP A 89 -3.79 -6.66 12.22
CA ASP A 89 -4.08 -8.07 11.92
C ASP A 89 -5.32 -8.15 11.04
N LEU A 90 -6.37 -7.42 11.42
CA LEU A 90 -7.62 -7.35 10.68
C LEU A 90 -7.43 -6.82 9.25
N TYR A 91 -6.58 -5.80 9.07
CA TYR A 91 -6.29 -5.25 7.74
C TYR A 91 -5.45 -6.22 6.89
N PHE A 92 -4.38 -6.79 7.44
CA PHE A 92 -3.46 -7.66 6.71
C PHE A 92 -4.01 -9.06 6.41
N ASP A 93 -4.96 -9.55 7.21
CA ASP A 93 -5.72 -10.77 6.88
C ASP A 93 -6.55 -10.59 5.61
N ARG A 94 -7.01 -9.36 5.32
CA ARG A 94 -7.86 -9.06 4.16
C ARG A 94 -7.08 -8.59 2.93
N TYR A 95 -6.03 -7.77 3.12
CA TYR A 95 -5.37 -7.05 2.03
C TYR A 95 -3.90 -7.44 1.82
N PHE A 96 -3.50 -7.48 0.54
CA PHE A 96 -2.13 -7.71 0.10
C PHE A 96 -1.53 -6.40 -0.38
N VAL A 97 -0.63 -5.82 0.41
CA VAL A 97 -0.04 -4.48 0.17
C VAL A 97 1.24 -4.58 -0.67
N GLU A 98 2.03 -5.62 -0.43
CA GLU A 98 3.37 -5.82 -1.00
C GLU A 98 3.37 -5.86 -2.52
N PRO A 99 2.45 -6.56 -3.23
CA PRO A 99 2.46 -6.56 -4.69
C PRO A 99 2.33 -5.15 -5.29
N TYR A 100 1.59 -4.26 -4.64
CA TYR A 100 1.46 -2.87 -5.07
C TYR A 100 2.73 -2.06 -4.75
N TRP A 101 3.25 -2.22 -3.54
CA TRP A 101 4.47 -1.52 -3.14
C TRP A 101 5.67 -1.97 -3.97
N ASP A 102 5.86 -3.28 -4.16
CA ASP A 102 7.03 -3.81 -4.84
C ASP A 102 7.11 -3.34 -6.27
N ARG A 103 6.00 -3.35 -7.04
CA ARG A 103 5.99 -2.86 -8.43
C ARG A 103 6.19 -1.35 -8.54
N SER A 104 5.74 -0.56 -7.55
CA SER A 104 5.76 0.91 -7.60
C SER A 104 6.93 1.58 -6.87
N LYS A 105 7.66 0.87 -5.99
CA LYS A 105 8.64 1.47 -5.06
C LYS A 105 9.72 2.32 -5.72
N LYS A 106 10.20 1.93 -6.91
CA LYS A 106 11.25 2.70 -7.63
C LYS A 106 10.68 3.99 -8.22
N ILE A 107 9.44 3.96 -8.71
CA ILE A 107 8.73 5.15 -9.19
C ILE A 107 8.53 6.13 -8.02
N ILE A 108 7.92 5.65 -6.94
CA ILE A 108 7.64 6.46 -5.72
C ILE A 108 8.92 7.06 -5.13
N ARG A 109 10.02 6.30 -5.09
CA ARG A 109 11.32 6.81 -4.61
C ARG A 109 11.88 7.90 -5.52
N GLY A 110 11.77 7.74 -6.83
CA GLY A 110 12.12 8.80 -7.78
C GLY A 110 11.26 10.05 -7.59
N GLU A 111 9.97 9.90 -7.30
CA GLU A 111 9.09 11.05 -7.01
C GLU A 111 9.51 11.78 -5.72
N ARG A 112 9.96 11.05 -4.70
CA ARG A 112 10.49 11.65 -3.48
C ARG A 112 11.74 12.49 -3.73
N GLU A 113 12.65 11.97 -4.54
CA GLU A 113 13.88 12.65 -4.93
C GLU A 113 13.57 13.90 -5.77
N LYS A 114 12.58 13.82 -6.67
CA LYS A 114 12.21 14.90 -7.60
C LYS A 114 11.32 15.97 -6.97
N TYR A 115 10.40 15.60 -6.08
CA TYR A 115 9.33 16.49 -5.62
C TYR A 115 9.30 16.69 -4.10
N HIS A 116 9.11 15.63 -3.30
CA HIS A 116 9.02 15.78 -1.84
C HIS A 116 9.31 14.46 -1.09
N PRO A 117 10.16 14.47 -0.05
CA PRO A 117 10.62 13.25 0.64
C PRO A 117 9.50 12.43 1.30
N ALA A 118 8.38 13.06 1.67
CA ALA A 118 7.27 12.38 2.36
C ALA A 118 6.27 11.67 1.43
N ILE A 119 6.46 11.70 0.10
CA ILE A 119 5.50 11.07 -0.83
C ILE A 119 5.34 9.59 -0.52
N ALA A 120 4.11 9.15 -0.25
CA ALA A 120 3.76 7.76 0.03
C ALA A 120 4.60 7.10 1.17
N GLU A 121 5.01 7.88 2.18
CA GLU A 121 5.82 7.36 3.28
C GLU A 121 5.06 6.33 4.14
N ASN A 122 3.74 6.51 4.32
CA ASN A 122 2.92 5.62 5.11
C ASN A 122 2.52 4.38 4.31
N PHE A 123 2.44 4.46 2.98
CA PHE A 123 2.35 3.29 2.10
C PHE A 123 3.60 2.41 2.22
N GLU A 124 4.80 2.99 2.13
CA GLU A 124 6.04 2.21 2.34
C GLU A 124 6.08 1.57 3.73
N TRP A 125 5.72 2.34 4.75
CA TRP A 125 5.65 1.84 6.11
C TRP A 125 4.66 0.67 6.21
N LEU A 126 3.46 0.81 5.64
CA LEU A 126 2.42 -0.23 5.62
C LEU A 126 2.91 -1.50 4.94
N ALA A 127 3.58 -1.39 3.80
CA ALA A 127 4.14 -2.52 3.07
C ALA A 127 5.20 -3.27 3.88
N ARG A 128 6.10 -2.54 4.56
CA ARG A 128 7.09 -3.15 5.46
C ARG A 128 6.44 -3.88 6.63
N ARG A 129 5.37 -3.30 7.20
CA ARG A 129 4.57 -3.92 8.28
C ARG A 129 3.89 -5.20 7.80
N ALA A 130 3.24 -5.15 6.65
CA ALA A 130 2.60 -6.31 6.03
C ALA A 130 3.60 -7.46 5.82
N ALA A 131 4.79 -7.15 5.31
CA ALA A 131 5.82 -8.16 5.06
C ALA A 131 6.33 -8.80 6.37
N ALA A 132 6.52 -7.99 7.41
CA ALA A 132 6.89 -8.49 8.74
C ALA A 132 5.79 -9.37 9.35
N TRP A 133 4.54 -8.93 9.24
CA TRP A 133 3.37 -9.66 9.71
C TRP A 133 3.24 -11.03 9.02
N ARG A 134 3.37 -11.10 7.69
CA ARG A 134 3.30 -12.38 6.95
C ARG A 134 4.40 -13.36 7.35
N ARG A 135 5.63 -12.88 7.56
CA ARG A 135 6.74 -13.72 8.04
C ARG A 135 6.41 -14.34 9.41
N LYS A 136 5.83 -13.56 10.32
CA LYS A 136 5.38 -14.03 11.64
C LYS A 136 4.25 -15.07 11.54
N GLN A 137 3.28 -14.86 10.64
CA GLN A 137 2.21 -15.84 10.43
C GLN A 137 2.73 -17.14 9.81
N ALA A 138 3.70 -17.06 8.89
CA ALA A 138 4.34 -18.24 8.31
C ALA A 138 5.14 -19.04 9.34
N SER A 139 5.80 -18.38 10.31
CA SER A 139 6.51 -19.07 11.39
C SER A 139 5.59 -19.69 12.44
N ARG A 140 4.37 -19.16 12.64
CA ARG A 140 3.36 -19.73 13.55
C ARG A 140 2.72 -21.02 13.03
N LYS A 141 2.80 -21.28 11.72
CA LYS A 141 2.23 -22.47 11.06
C LYS A 141 3.21 -23.64 10.94
N LYS A 142 4.46 -23.46 11.37
CA LYS A 142 5.48 -24.52 11.46
C LYS A 142 5.56 -25.02 12.90
#